data_AF-A0A813KTS1-F1
#
_entry.id   AF-A0A813KTS1-F1
#
_cell.length_a   1.000
_cell.length_b   1.000
_cell.length_c   1.000
_cell.angle_alpha   90.00
_cell.angle_beta   90.00
_cell.angle_gamma   90.00
#
_symmetry.space_group_name_H-M   'P 1'
#
loop_
_entity.id
_entity.type
_entity.pdbx_description
1 polymer ?
#
loop_
_entity_poly.entity_id
_entity_poly.type
_entity_poly.pdbx_seq_one_letter_code
_entity_poly.pdbx_strand_id
1 'polypeptide(L)'
;VGLKQFAIGSALRRITDEGVIIQQGSPYRDSMHLVWGSILWDAGLALAKYFAWHEQQQAGSLRAQRVLELGAGTGVVGLTQGA
;
A
#
# COMPACT_ATOMS: atom_id res chain seq x y z
N VAL A 1 -2.12 -4.41 8.88
CA VAL A 1 -2.46 -3.30 7.96
C VAL A 1 -3.91 -2.84 8.10
N GLY A 2 -4.25 -2.26 9.24
CA GLY A 2 -5.27 -1.23 9.36
C GLY A 2 -4.82 0.04 8.61
N LEU A 3 -5.80 0.82 8.15
CA LEU A 3 -5.54 2.10 7.49
C LEU A 3 -6.22 3.20 8.28
N LYS A 4 -5.43 4.19 8.70
CA LYS A 4 -5.95 5.45 9.21
C LYS A 4 -5.82 6.52 8.13
N GLN A 5 -6.93 7.17 7.82
CA GLN A 5 -6.98 8.24 6.82
C GLN A 5 -6.88 9.59 7.54
N PHE A 6 -5.92 10.41 7.12
CA PHE A 6 -5.76 11.78 7.61
C PHE A 6 -5.75 12.73 6.42
N ALA A 7 -6.56 13.79 6.50
CA ALA A 7 -6.53 14.88 5.54
C ALA A 7 -5.60 15.99 6.07
N ILE A 8 -4.56 16.32 5.31
CA ILE A 8 -3.71 17.48 5.57
C ILE A 8 -3.48 18.20 4.24
N GLY A 9 -4.23 19.29 4.04
CA GLY A 9 -4.30 19.99 2.75
C GLY A 9 -5.11 19.21 1.70
N SER A 10 -4.75 19.33 0.41
CA SER A 10 -5.44 18.68 -0.72
C SER A 10 -5.03 17.21 -0.97
N ALA A 11 -4.13 16.66 -0.15
CA ALA A 11 -3.63 15.29 -0.29
C ALA A 11 -4.24 14.36 0.77
N LEU A 12 -4.83 13.26 0.33
CA LEU A 12 -5.27 12.18 1.21
C LEU A 12 -4.05 11.35 1.62
N ARG A 13 -3.69 11.37 2.91
CA ARG A 13 -2.68 10.46 3.45
C ARG A 13 -3.35 9.26 4.07
N ARG A 14 -2.81 8.08 3.77
CA ARG A 14 -3.16 6.82 4.42
C ARG A 14 -1.93 6.33 5.16
N ILE A 15 -2.10 5.97 6.43
CA ILE A 15 -1.01 5.42 7.25
C ILE A 15 -1.40 3.99 7.61
N THR A 16 -0.49 3.05 7.36
CA THR A 16 -0.66 1.65 7.79
C THR A 16 -0.37 1.51 9.29
N ASP A 17 -0.85 0.45 9.93
CA ASP A 17 -0.56 0.18 11.36
C ASP A 17 0.94 0.07 11.66
N GLU A 18 1.72 -0.35 10.66
CA GLU A 18 3.18 -0.50 10.70
C GLU A 18 3.92 0.83 10.49
N GLY A 19 3.18 1.94 10.33
CA GLY A 19 3.73 3.29 10.21
C GLY A 19 4.09 3.72 8.78
N VAL A 20 3.78 2.92 7.76
CA VAL A 20 4.04 3.28 6.36
C VAL A 20 3.08 4.39 5.92
N ILE A 21 3.63 5.51 5.46
CA ILE A 21 2.86 6.66 4.97
C ILE A 21 2.70 6.54 3.45
N ILE A 22 1.45 6.35 3.02
CA ILE A 22 1.08 6.25 1.61
C ILE A 22 0.56 7.61 1.16
N GLN A 23 1.29 8.22 0.22
CA GLN A 23 0.85 9.40 -0.50
C GLN A 23 0.15 8.95 -1.78
N GLN A 24 -1.10 9.37 -1.96
CA GLN A 24 -1.90 9.01 -3.12
C GLN A 24 -2.45 10.23 -3.86
N GLY A 25 -2.56 10.11 -5.18
CA GLY A 25 -3.26 11.06 -6.03
C GLY A 25 -4.77 11.01 -5.80
N SER A 26 -5.47 12.08 -6.18
CA SER A 26 -6.93 12.07 -6.24
C SER A 26 -7.37 11.57 -7.63
N PRO A 27 -8.14 10.47 -7.74
CA PRO A 27 -8.65 9.97 -9.03
C PRO A 27 -9.48 10.99 -9.79
N TYR A 28 -10.04 11.98 -9.10
CA TYR A 28 -10.95 12.98 -9.65
C TYR A 28 -10.27 14.35 -9.87
N ARG A 29 -8.95 14.44 -9.70
CA ARG A 29 -8.23 15.72 -9.78
C ARG A 29 -8.10 16.25 -11.20
N ASP A 30 -8.18 15.37 -12.19
CA ASP A 30 -7.99 15.72 -13.60
C ASP A 30 -9.03 15.01 -14.48
N SER A 31 -9.51 15.70 -15.51
CA SER A 31 -10.61 15.23 -16.39
C SER A 31 -10.30 13.94 -17.14
N MET A 32 -9.01 13.62 -17.27
CA MET A 32 -8.50 12.42 -17.94
C MET A 32 -8.28 11.23 -16.99
N HIS A 33 -8.49 11.36 -15.68
CA HIS A 33 -8.38 10.27 -14.69
C HIS A 33 -7.07 9.46 -14.74
N LEU A 34 -5.93 10.04 -15.13
CA LEU A 34 -4.69 9.30 -15.44
C LEU A 34 -3.83 8.86 -14.24
N VAL A 35 -4.33 8.95 -13.01
CA VAL A 35 -3.54 8.67 -11.79
C VAL A 35 -3.47 7.18 -11.42
N TRP A 36 -3.53 6.28 -12.41
CA TRP A 36 -3.57 4.83 -12.22
C TRP A 36 -2.40 4.27 -11.40
N GLY A 37 -1.21 4.88 -11.51
CA GLY A 37 -0.01 4.48 -10.78
C GLY A 37 0.18 5.13 -9.41
N SER A 38 -0.64 6.12 -9.04
CA SER A 38 -0.48 6.88 -7.78
C SER A 38 -1.66 6.75 -6.83
N ILE A 39 -2.55 5.78 -7.07
CA ILE A 39 -3.69 5.47 -6.20
C ILE A 39 -3.44 4.14 -5.50
N LEU A 40 -3.79 4.08 -4.21
CA LEU A 40 -3.86 2.83 -3.50
C LEU A 40 -5.14 2.07 -3.91
N TRP A 41 -4.95 1.00 -4.70
CA TRP A 41 -6.02 0.09 -5.11
C TRP A 41 -6.38 -0.89 -4.00
N ASP A 42 -7.67 -1.28 -3.94
CA ASP A 42 -8.18 -2.21 -2.93
C ASP A 42 -7.49 -3.58 -3.00
N ALA A 43 -7.13 -4.04 -4.20
CA ALA A 43 -6.37 -5.28 -4.38
C ALA A 43 -4.97 -5.21 -3.74
N GLY A 44 -4.26 -4.09 -3.92
CA GLY A 44 -2.96 -3.87 -3.27
C GLY A 44 -3.08 -3.81 -1.75
N LEU A 45 -4.14 -3.18 -1.23
CA LEU A 45 -4.41 -3.17 0.21
C LEU A 45 -4.73 -4.57 0.75
N ALA A 46 -5.55 -5.36 0.05
CA ALA A 46 -5.90 -6.71 0.45
C ALA A 46 -4.67 -7.62 0.49
N LEU A 47 -3.78 -7.52 -0.50
CA LEU A 47 -2.55 -8.29 -0.56
C LEU A 47 -1.56 -7.89 0.55
N ALA A 48 -1.41 -6.59 0.84
CA ALA A 48 -0.62 -6.11 1.97
C ALA A 48 -1.13 -6.66 3.31
N LYS A 49 -2.46 -6.65 3.52
CA LYS A 49 -3.09 -7.25 4.72
C LYS A 49 -2.82 -8.74 4.82
N TYR A 50 -2.90 -9.46 3.71
CA TYR A 50 -2.61 -10.88 3.67
C TYR A 50 -1.17 -11.18 4.11
N PHE A 51 -0.17 -10.47 3.57
CA PHE A 51 1.22 -10.69 3.97
C PHE A 51 1.48 -10.37 5.45
N ALA A 52 0.93 -9.27 5.96
CA ALA A 52 1.05 -8.94 7.39
C ALA A 52 0.41 -10.01 8.29
N TRP A 53 -0.77 -10.53 7.93
CA TRP A 53 -1.39 -11.65 8.65
C TRP A 53 -0.56 -12.93 8.52
N HIS A 54 -0.09 -13.26 7.32
CA HIS A 54 0.65 -14.49 7.03
C HIS A 54 1.97 -14.57 7.81
N GLU A 55 2.67 -13.43 7.95
CA GLU A 55 3.88 -13.35 8.75
C GLU A 55 3.62 -13.61 10.25
N GLN A 56 2.51 -13.08 10.79
CA GLN A 56 2.10 -13.34 12.18
C GLN A 56 1.77 -14.82 12.44
N GLN A 57 1.26 -15.53 11.43
CA GLN A 57 0.93 -16.95 11.55
C GLN A 57 2.16 -17.88 11.45
N GLN A 58 3.37 -17.35 11.23
CA GLN A 58 4.61 -18.12 11.02
C GLN A 58 4.52 -19.18 9.91
N ALA A 59 3.52 -19.09 9.02
CA ALA A 59 3.21 -20.09 8.00
C ALA A 59 4.10 -19.98 6.74
N GLY A 60 5.33 -19.47 6.90
CA GLY A 60 6.23 -19.09 5.82
C GLY A 60 6.40 -17.58 5.74
N SER A 61 7.65 -17.12 5.73
CA SER A 61 7.97 -15.70 5.63
C SER A 61 8.68 -15.44 4.31
N LEU A 62 8.35 -14.32 3.68
CA LEU A 62 9.12 -13.78 2.55
C LEU A 62 10.37 -13.01 3.02
N ARG A 63 10.61 -12.98 4.34
CA ARG A 63 11.81 -12.39 4.93
C ARG A 63 13.06 -13.08 4.39
N ALA A 64 14.06 -12.27 4.03
CA ALA A 64 15.29 -12.69 3.37
C ALA A 64 15.11 -13.35 1.98
N GLN A 65 13.91 -13.26 1.38
CA GLN A 65 13.70 -13.63 -0.02
C GLN A 65 13.88 -12.41 -0.92
N ARG A 66 14.23 -12.66 -2.19
CA ARG A 66 14.31 -11.62 -3.23
C ARG A 66 12.94 -11.53 -3.91
N VAL A 67 12.23 -10.44 -3.71
CA VAL A 67 10.88 -10.22 -4.24
C VAL A 67 10.90 -9.11 -5.30
N LEU A 68 10.15 -9.31 -6.39
CA LEU A 68 9.90 -8.31 -7.42
C LEU A 68 8.38 -8.06 -7.49
N GLU A 69 7.97 -6.82 -7.24
CA GLU A 69 6.57 -6.38 -7.41
C GLU A 69 6.40 -5.74 -8.79
N LEU A 70 5.55 -6.33 -9.63
CA LEU A 70 5.20 -5.78 -10.94
C LEU A 70 3.95 -4.89 -10.82
N GLY A 71 3.97 -3.72 -11.44
CA GLY A 71 2.83 -2.80 -11.38
C GLY A 71 2.56 -2.26 -9.97
N ALA A 72 3.63 -1.97 -9.22
CA ALA A 72 3.57 -1.66 -7.80
C ALA A 72 2.67 -0.47 -7.42
N GLY A 73 2.40 0.45 -8.35
CA GLY A 73 1.59 1.64 -8.09
C GLY A 73 2.19 2.45 -6.93
N THR A 74 1.48 2.52 -5.80
CA THR A 74 1.98 3.17 -4.58
C THR A 74 3.08 2.40 -3.85
N GLY A 75 3.32 1.13 -4.22
CA GLY A 75 4.33 0.25 -3.64
C GLY A 75 3.96 -0.29 -2.27
N VAL A 76 2.70 -0.17 -1.84
CA VAL A 76 2.28 -0.58 -0.48
C VAL A 76 2.60 -2.06 -0.19
N VAL A 77 2.46 -2.94 -1.18
CA VAL A 77 2.62 -4.38 -0.98
C VAL A 77 4.08 -4.73 -0.76
N GLY A 78 4.99 -4.20 -1.58
CA GLY A 78 6.43 -4.36 -1.37
C GLY A 78 6.91 -3.74 -0.07
N LEU A 79 6.39 -2.55 0.29
CA LEU A 79 6.75 -1.87 1.53
C LEU A 79 6.31 -2.64 2.78
N THR A 80 5.13 -3.28 2.77
CA THR A 80 4.65 -4.11 3.88
C THR A 80 5.50 -5.38 4.10
N GLN A 81 6.25 -5.83 3.09
CA GLN A 81 7.10 -7.03 3.20
C GLN A 81 8.52 -6.75 3.73
N GLY A 82 8.99 -5.50 3.66
CA GLY A 82 10.36 -5.12 4.01
C GLY A 82 10.52 -4.44 5.37
N ALA A 83 9.42 -4.30 6.13
CA ALA A 83 9.39 -3.61 7.43
C ALA A 83 9.72 -4.55 8.61
#